data_AF-A0A7W6ZYB6-F1
#
_entry.id   AF-A0A7W6ZYB6-F1
#
_cell.length_a   1.000
_cell.length_b   1.000
_cell.length_c   1.000
_cell.angle_alpha   90.00
_cell.angle_beta   90.00
_cell.angle_gamma   90.00
#
_symmetry.space_group_name_H-M   'P 1'
#
loop_
_entity.id
_entity.type
_entity.pdbx_description
1 polymer ?
#
loop_
_entity_poly.entity_id
_entity_poly.type
_entity_poly.pdbx_seq_one_letter_code
_entity_poly.pdbx_strand_id
1 'polypeptide(L)'
;MASTHSEPSGPELALGIALTDLPDGGKLVGHRDGEPVLLVRRGEEIFAVTATCSHYGGPLVDGLVVDESVRCPWHHACFDLRTGEALRAPALSSLACWSVEQRGGRIFVGEKRKKPSPAPRESNAGAPPERIVIVGGGAAGFAAAERLRREQYQGAILMISDDEALPVDRPNLSKDYLAGKAPEDWIPLRKEGFYAKNNIDLRLGTKVTGIDVRASEVVLADGAKVAFDRLLLATGAEPVRLTIPGADQPHVHTLRSLADSRRIIAQSGAARRAVVLGASFIGLEVAASLRTRGVEVHVVAPEERPMERVLGPQMGDFIRALHEKNGVVFHLRDGAASIGAGEVLLNSGSALAADMVVAGIGVRPRVDLAEAAGIATDRGVLVDAYLETSVPGIYAAGDIARWPDPHSGENIRVEHWVVAERQGAAAALNMLGRRKTFTDVPFFWSQHYDIPINYVGHAEGWDAIEVEGDIAAKDCLLRFKRGGRVLAVATIFRDTESLQAELAMEQSTA
;
A
#
# COMPACT_ATOMS: atom_id res chain seq x y z
N MET A 1 24.15 1.05 -10.84
CA MET A 1 24.94 0.82 -12.07
C MET A 1 24.74 2.03 -12.98
N ALA A 2 25.82 2.61 -13.51
CA ALA A 2 25.74 3.72 -14.46
C ALA A 2 24.94 3.27 -15.69
N SER A 3 23.90 4.04 -16.02
CA SER A 3 22.97 3.80 -17.12
C SER A 3 23.72 3.80 -18.45
N THR A 4 23.83 2.63 -19.07
CA THR A 4 23.95 2.53 -20.53
C THR A 4 22.72 3.22 -21.12
N HIS A 5 22.92 4.28 -21.91
CA HIS A 5 21.84 4.90 -22.69
C HIS A 5 21.29 3.85 -23.67
N SER A 6 20.25 3.13 -23.26
CA SER A 6 19.45 2.34 -24.18
C SER A 6 18.82 3.30 -25.19
N GLU A 7 18.80 2.92 -26.47
CA GLU A 7 18.05 3.68 -27.47
C GLU A 7 16.60 3.86 -27.00
N PRO A 8 15.99 5.04 -27.18
CA PRO A 8 14.59 5.26 -26.84
C PRO A 8 13.71 4.24 -27.56
N SER A 9 12.86 3.52 -26.83
CA SER A 9 11.95 2.54 -27.43
C SER A 9 10.80 3.23 -28.16
N GLY A 10 10.52 2.82 -29.39
CA GLY A 10 9.38 3.29 -30.19
C GLY A 10 9.69 4.47 -31.11
N PRO A 11 8.69 5.04 -31.81
CA PRO A 11 8.89 6.14 -32.76
C PRO A 11 9.17 7.48 -32.07
N GLU A 12 9.98 8.35 -32.70
CA GLU A 12 10.11 9.76 -32.32
C GLU A 12 8.81 10.51 -32.66
N LEU A 13 8.05 10.85 -31.61
CA LEU A 13 6.70 11.36 -31.75
C LEU A 13 6.65 12.81 -32.27
N ALA A 14 7.77 13.54 -32.24
CA ALA A 14 7.87 14.85 -32.87
C ALA A 14 7.87 14.78 -34.41
N LEU A 15 8.31 13.67 -35.00
CA LEU A 15 8.26 13.43 -36.45
C LEU A 15 6.86 12.98 -36.92
N GLY A 16 6.00 12.71 -35.94
CA GLY A 16 4.63 12.27 -36.09
C GLY A 16 4.47 10.82 -36.55
N ILE A 17 3.41 10.19 -36.09
CA ILE A 17 3.01 8.81 -36.46
C ILE A 17 1.71 8.84 -37.26
N ALA A 18 1.38 7.77 -37.99
CA ALA A 18 0.10 7.72 -38.69
C ALA A 18 -1.04 7.57 -37.67
N LEU A 19 -2.17 8.24 -37.87
CA LEU A 19 -3.36 8.10 -37.01
C LEU A 19 -3.88 6.65 -37.01
N THR A 20 -3.62 5.90 -38.08
CA THR A 20 -3.95 4.46 -38.18
C THR A 20 -3.12 3.57 -37.26
N ASP A 21 -1.94 4.04 -36.81
CA ASP A 21 -1.08 3.30 -35.88
C ASP A 21 -1.61 3.40 -34.44
N LEU A 22 -2.53 4.33 -34.18
CA LEU A 22 -3.23 4.50 -32.92
C LEU A 22 -4.75 4.44 -33.15
N PRO A 23 -5.33 3.23 -33.29
CA PRO A 23 -6.77 3.06 -33.43
C PRO A 23 -7.51 3.58 -32.18
N ASP A 24 -8.83 3.76 -32.27
CA ASP A 24 -9.63 4.17 -31.11
C ASP A 24 -9.53 3.13 -29.99
N GLY A 25 -9.40 3.59 -28.74
CA GLY A 25 -9.06 2.77 -27.57
C GLY A 25 -7.61 2.27 -27.54
N GLY A 26 -6.83 2.57 -28.58
CA GLY A 26 -5.44 2.17 -28.72
C GLY A 26 -4.50 2.88 -27.76
N LYS A 27 -3.40 2.21 -27.45
CA LYS A 27 -2.26 2.71 -26.68
C LYS A 27 -0.98 2.47 -27.47
N LEU A 28 -0.06 3.43 -27.46
CA LEU A 28 1.24 3.30 -28.12
C LEU A 28 2.32 3.99 -27.29
N VAL A 29 3.49 3.38 -27.18
CA VAL A 29 4.68 4.02 -26.60
C VAL A 29 5.60 4.48 -27.72
N GLY A 30 5.94 5.77 -27.69
CA GLY A 30 7.05 6.33 -28.44
C GLY A 30 7.92 7.15 -27.51
N HIS A 31 8.70 8.06 -28.08
CA HIS A 31 9.51 8.98 -27.29
C HIS A 31 9.41 10.41 -27.81
N ARG A 32 9.68 11.36 -26.91
CA ARG A 32 9.83 12.78 -27.22
C ARG A 32 11.09 13.29 -26.52
N ASP A 33 12.06 13.77 -27.29
CA ASP A 33 13.35 14.24 -26.76
C ASP A 33 14.05 13.17 -25.88
N GLY A 34 13.92 11.90 -26.27
CA GLY A 34 14.45 10.74 -25.55
C GLY A 34 13.63 10.28 -24.33
N GLU A 35 12.56 10.98 -23.97
CA GLU A 35 11.68 10.57 -22.87
C GLU A 35 10.54 9.67 -23.37
N PRO A 36 10.28 8.51 -22.73
CA PRO A 36 9.16 7.64 -23.09
C PRO A 36 7.80 8.30 -22.86
N VAL A 37 6.96 8.32 -23.90
CA VAL A 37 5.62 8.90 -23.90
C VAL A 37 4.59 7.86 -24.31
N LEU A 38 3.56 7.70 -23.49
CA LEU A 38 2.37 6.92 -23.79
C LEU A 38 1.35 7.82 -24.50
N LEU A 39 0.99 7.41 -25.72
CA LEU A 39 -0.18 7.89 -26.43
C LEU A 39 -1.40 7.03 -26.10
N VAL A 40 -2.53 7.68 -25.81
CA VAL A 40 -3.83 7.03 -25.63
C VAL A 40 -4.85 7.75 -26.48
N ARG A 41 -5.64 7.01 -27.27
CA ARG A 41 -6.74 7.58 -28.04
C ARG A 41 -8.09 7.20 -27.45
N ARG A 42 -8.97 8.18 -27.31
CA ARG A 42 -10.38 8.01 -26.92
C ARG A 42 -11.26 8.87 -27.82
N GLY A 43 -11.98 8.21 -28.74
CA GLY A 43 -12.73 8.88 -29.79
C GLY A 43 -11.83 9.74 -30.67
N GLU A 44 -12.13 11.04 -30.70
CA GLU A 44 -11.36 12.03 -31.45
C GLU A 44 -10.16 12.59 -30.67
N GLU A 45 -10.13 12.39 -29.34
CA GLU A 45 -9.08 12.91 -28.48
C GLU A 45 -7.89 11.97 -28.37
N ILE A 46 -6.70 12.57 -28.28
CA ILE A 46 -5.44 11.87 -28.12
C ILE A 46 -4.68 12.53 -26.97
N PHE A 47 -4.33 11.71 -25.99
CA PHE A 47 -3.57 12.09 -24.82
C PHE A 47 -2.11 11.65 -24.99
N ALA A 48 -1.18 12.45 -24.50
CA ALA A 48 0.23 12.13 -24.45
C ALA A 48 0.73 12.35 -23.01
N VAL A 49 1.08 11.27 -22.32
CA VAL A 49 1.53 11.29 -20.91
C VAL A 49 2.80 10.47 -20.73
N THR A 50 3.44 10.56 -19.56
CA THR A 50 4.63 9.77 -19.26
C THR A 50 4.30 8.29 -19.38
N ALA A 51 5.16 7.49 -20.02
CA ALA A 51 4.84 6.08 -20.30
C ALA A 51 4.90 5.15 -19.08
N THR A 52 5.51 5.59 -17.99
CA THR A 52 5.72 4.80 -16.77
C THR A 52 5.02 5.41 -15.56
N CYS A 53 4.52 4.55 -14.69
CA CYS A 53 3.89 4.92 -13.44
C CYS A 53 4.90 5.58 -12.50
N SER A 54 4.52 6.72 -11.88
CA SER A 54 5.39 7.45 -10.96
C SER A 54 5.60 6.79 -9.58
N HIS A 55 4.95 5.65 -9.30
CA HIS A 55 5.19 4.84 -8.10
C HIS A 55 6.49 4.03 -8.28
N TYR A 56 6.43 2.88 -8.95
CA TYR A 56 7.59 1.99 -9.20
C TYR A 56 7.88 1.78 -10.70
N GLY A 57 7.52 2.72 -11.57
CA GLY A 57 7.89 2.65 -12.98
C GLY A 57 7.07 1.67 -13.83
N GLY A 58 5.94 1.17 -13.33
CA GLY A 58 5.10 0.21 -14.08
C GLY A 58 4.68 0.73 -15.46
N PRO A 59 4.69 -0.14 -16.50
CA PRO A 59 4.46 0.26 -17.89
C PRO A 59 2.97 0.60 -18.10
N LEU A 60 2.64 1.88 -18.25
CA LEU A 60 1.24 2.31 -18.36
C LEU A 60 0.57 1.88 -19.67
N VAL A 61 1.36 1.49 -20.68
CA VAL A 61 0.85 0.89 -21.92
C VAL A 61 0.13 -0.43 -21.66
N ASP A 62 0.56 -1.20 -20.67
CA ASP A 62 -0.08 -2.45 -20.26
C ASP A 62 -1.24 -2.20 -19.28
N GLY A 63 -1.44 -0.95 -18.87
CA GLY A 63 -2.48 -0.52 -17.96
C GLY A 63 -3.87 -0.48 -18.57
N LEU A 64 -4.90 -0.43 -17.72
CA LEU A 64 -6.29 -0.33 -18.15
C LEU A 64 -6.71 1.14 -18.28
N VAL A 65 -7.20 1.53 -19.46
CA VAL A 65 -7.78 2.86 -19.68
C VAL A 65 -9.27 2.80 -19.36
N VAL A 66 -9.71 3.65 -18.44
CA VAL A 66 -11.12 3.81 -18.05
C VAL A 66 -11.46 5.28 -18.17
N ASP A 67 -12.42 5.60 -19.04
CA ASP A 67 -12.71 6.99 -19.43
C ASP A 67 -11.44 7.77 -19.81
N GLU A 68 -11.22 8.94 -19.21
CA GLU A 68 -10.02 9.76 -19.41
C GLU A 68 -8.90 9.44 -18.40
N SER A 69 -8.84 8.21 -17.89
CA SER A 69 -7.83 7.79 -16.91
C SER A 69 -7.13 6.50 -17.31
N VAL A 70 -5.92 6.29 -16.80
CA VAL A 70 -5.16 5.04 -16.95
C VAL A 70 -4.79 4.49 -15.58
N ARG A 71 -5.02 3.18 -15.38
CA ARG A 71 -4.60 2.44 -14.20
C ARG A 71 -3.32 1.67 -14.49
N CYS A 72 -2.35 1.80 -13.60
CA CYS A 72 -1.08 1.07 -13.65
C CYS A 72 -1.33 -0.44 -13.47
N PRO A 73 -0.74 -1.30 -14.33
CA PRO A 73 -0.93 -2.75 -14.28
C PRO A 73 -0.43 -3.38 -12.98
N TRP A 74 0.66 -2.87 -12.41
CA TRP A 74 1.31 -3.53 -11.27
C TRP A 74 0.67 -3.22 -9.93
N HIS A 75 0.31 -1.96 -9.69
CA HIS A 75 -0.06 -1.51 -8.35
C HIS A 75 -1.35 -0.68 -8.32
N HIS A 76 -2.09 -0.64 -9.44
CA HIS A 76 -3.42 -0.02 -9.54
C HIS A 76 -3.45 1.49 -9.21
N ALA A 77 -2.29 2.16 -9.26
CA ALA A 77 -2.23 3.62 -9.26
C ALA A 77 -2.99 4.16 -10.48
N CYS A 78 -3.76 5.23 -10.33
CA CYS A 78 -4.59 5.77 -11.40
C CYS A 78 -4.20 7.21 -11.72
N PHE A 79 -4.15 7.54 -13.01
CA PHE A 79 -3.78 8.86 -13.49
C PHE A 79 -4.80 9.40 -14.47
N ASP A 80 -5.09 10.69 -14.36
CA ASP A 80 -5.85 11.45 -15.34
C ASP A 80 -5.00 11.67 -16.60
N LEU A 81 -5.50 11.26 -17.77
CA LEU A 81 -4.75 11.32 -19.03
C LEU A 81 -4.61 12.76 -19.57
N ARG A 82 -5.48 13.67 -19.15
CA ARG A 82 -5.49 15.06 -19.63
C ARG A 82 -4.52 15.94 -18.86
N THR A 83 -4.49 15.77 -17.55
CA THR A 83 -3.75 16.61 -16.59
C THR A 83 -2.53 15.90 -16.02
N GLY A 84 -2.46 14.58 -16.13
CA GLY A 84 -1.43 13.73 -15.55
C GLY A 84 -1.65 13.48 -14.06
N GLU A 85 -2.70 14.04 -13.44
CA GLU A 85 -2.86 13.99 -11.99
C GLU A 85 -3.01 12.57 -11.47
N ALA A 86 -2.30 12.27 -10.37
CA ALA A 86 -2.44 11.00 -9.68
C ALA A 86 -3.77 10.97 -8.92
N LEU A 87 -4.77 10.33 -9.51
CA LEU A 87 -6.14 10.23 -9.01
C LEU A 87 -6.29 9.21 -7.88
N ARG A 88 -5.48 8.14 -7.90
CA ARG A 88 -5.49 7.10 -6.86
C ARG A 88 -4.07 6.68 -6.49
N ALA A 89 -3.87 6.45 -5.20
CA ALA A 89 -2.68 5.84 -4.63
C ALA A 89 -2.43 4.42 -5.24
N PRO A 90 -1.18 3.93 -5.26
CA PRO A 90 -0.02 4.42 -4.51
C PRO A 90 0.84 5.49 -5.22
N ALA A 91 0.40 6.04 -6.35
CA ALA A 91 1.17 7.10 -7.01
C ALA A 91 1.10 8.44 -6.24
N LEU A 92 2.28 8.96 -5.89
CA LEU A 92 2.42 10.23 -5.19
C LEU A 92 2.66 11.42 -6.13
N SER A 93 2.96 11.19 -7.40
CA SER A 93 3.38 12.27 -8.31
C SER A 93 2.57 12.21 -9.60
N SER A 94 2.08 13.36 -10.06
CA SER A 94 1.45 13.46 -11.38
C SER A 94 2.45 13.10 -12.50
N LEU A 95 1.94 12.52 -13.59
CA LEU A 95 2.67 12.33 -14.83
C LEU A 95 2.93 13.68 -15.52
N ALA A 96 3.94 13.73 -16.38
CA ALA A 96 4.04 14.82 -17.35
C ALA A 96 3.04 14.59 -18.48
N CYS A 97 2.58 15.68 -19.10
CA CYS A 97 1.70 15.66 -20.27
C CYS A 97 2.31 16.50 -21.38
N TRP A 98 2.05 16.13 -22.63
CA TRP A 98 2.53 16.85 -23.81
C TRP A 98 1.35 17.40 -24.64
N SER A 99 1.61 18.44 -25.42
CA SER A 99 0.67 18.88 -26.46
C SER A 99 0.61 17.86 -27.59
N VAL A 100 -0.59 17.60 -28.11
CA VAL A 100 -0.80 16.74 -29.26
C VAL A 100 -1.46 17.55 -30.38
N GLU A 101 -0.92 17.47 -31.59
CA GLU A 101 -1.49 18.06 -32.80
C GLU A 101 -1.83 16.95 -33.80
N GLN A 102 -3.02 17.01 -34.39
CA GLN A 102 -3.40 16.15 -35.50
C GLN A 102 -3.36 16.95 -36.80
N ARG A 103 -2.53 16.53 -37.77
CA ARG A 103 -2.41 17.22 -39.06
C ARG A 103 -2.15 16.22 -40.19
N GLY A 104 -2.98 16.27 -41.23
CA GLY A 104 -2.81 15.42 -42.42
C GLY A 104 -2.85 13.92 -42.13
N GLY A 105 -3.72 13.48 -41.21
CA GLY A 105 -3.84 12.07 -40.82
C GLY A 105 -2.68 11.55 -39.97
N ARG A 106 -1.87 12.44 -39.40
CA ARG A 106 -0.75 12.11 -38.51
C ARG A 106 -0.92 12.77 -37.14
N ILE A 107 -0.36 12.13 -36.12
CA ILE A 107 -0.34 12.58 -34.73
C ILE A 107 1.07 13.07 -34.42
N PHE A 108 1.22 14.31 -33.96
CA PHE A 108 2.49 14.90 -33.55
C PHE A 108 2.45 15.23 -32.06
N VAL A 109 3.51 14.86 -31.34
CA VAL A 109 3.69 15.24 -29.92
C VAL A 109 4.66 16.41 -29.85
N GLY A 110 4.16 17.53 -29.33
CA GLY A 110 4.89 18.79 -29.19
C GLY A 110 5.63 18.90 -27.85
N GLU A 111 5.50 20.05 -27.20
CA GLU A 111 6.18 20.36 -25.95
C GLU A 111 5.43 19.83 -24.72
N LYS A 112 6.15 19.69 -23.60
CA LYS A 112 5.53 19.41 -22.30
C LYS A 112 4.59 20.56 -21.90
N ARG A 113 3.36 20.20 -21.53
CA ARG A 113 2.39 21.13 -20.97
C ARG A 113 2.81 21.52 -19.56
N LYS A 114 2.63 22.80 -19.23
CA LYS A 114 2.68 23.23 -17.83
C LYS A 114 1.56 22.51 -17.09
N LYS A 115 1.86 21.98 -15.89
CA LYS A 115 0.83 21.39 -15.04
C LYS A 115 -0.28 22.42 -14.82
N PRO A 116 -1.55 22.07 -15.08
CA PRO A 116 -2.66 22.94 -14.73
C PRO A 116 -2.56 23.26 -13.24
N SER A 117 -2.71 24.53 -12.88
CA SER A 117 -2.98 24.84 -11.47
C SER A 117 -4.33 24.22 -11.14
N PRO A 118 -4.47 23.47 -10.02
CA PRO A 118 -5.77 23.00 -9.59
C PRO A 118 -6.73 24.19 -9.55
N ALA A 119 -7.86 24.10 -10.25
CA ALA A 119 -8.89 25.11 -10.11
C ALA A 119 -9.36 25.10 -8.65
N PRO A 120 -9.52 26.27 -8.00
CA PRO A 120 -10.14 26.34 -6.69
C PRO A 120 -11.52 25.66 -6.77
N ARG A 121 -11.65 24.49 -6.16
CA ARG A 121 -12.95 23.81 -6.11
C ARG A 121 -13.76 24.45 -5.00
N GLU A 122 -14.80 25.21 -5.38
CA GLU A 122 -15.76 25.79 -4.45
C GLU A 122 -16.20 24.72 -3.43
N SER A 123 -15.99 24.98 -2.15
CA SER A 123 -16.57 24.18 -1.09
C SER A 123 -17.97 24.71 -0.81
N ASN A 124 -18.98 23.86 -1.00
CA ASN A 124 -20.34 24.13 -0.52
C ASN A 124 -20.46 24.03 1.02
N ALA A 125 -19.35 23.78 1.72
CA ALA A 125 -19.28 23.80 3.17
C ALA A 125 -18.95 25.20 3.69
N GLY A 126 -19.27 25.49 4.96
CA GLY A 126 -18.94 26.74 5.64
C GLY A 126 -17.44 27.03 5.70
N ALA A 127 -17.02 27.94 6.59
CA ALA A 127 -15.61 28.30 6.71
C ALA A 127 -14.72 27.03 6.85
N PRO A 128 -13.62 26.91 6.06
CA PRO A 128 -12.74 25.75 6.15
C PRO A 128 -12.12 25.66 7.55
N PRO A 129 -11.79 24.45 8.05
CA PRO A 129 -11.11 24.31 9.34
C PRO A 129 -9.81 25.13 9.33
N GLU A 130 -9.42 25.72 10.46
CA GLU A 130 -8.16 26.43 10.58
C GLU A 130 -7.01 25.47 10.91
N ARG A 131 -7.31 24.36 11.61
CA ARG A 131 -6.33 23.40 12.08
C ARG A 131 -6.79 21.95 11.94
N ILE A 132 -5.98 21.17 11.23
CA ILE A 132 -6.13 19.73 11.11
C ILE A 132 -4.95 19.05 11.80
N VAL A 133 -5.26 18.12 12.72
CA VAL A 133 -4.27 17.27 13.39
C VAL A 133 -4.38 15.84 12.87
N ILE A 134 -3.26 15.23 12.53
CA ILE A 134 -3.14 13.86 12.04
C ILE A 134 -2.27 13.09 13.02
N VAL A 135 -2.81 12.01 13.61
CA VAL A 135 -2.10 11.15 14.55
C VAL A 135 -1.68 9.86 13.84
N GLY A 136 -0.40 9.79 13.47
CA GLY A 136 0.25 8.66 12.80
C GLY A 136 0.96 9.07 11.51
N GLY A 137 2.27 8.81 11.43
CA GLY A 137 3.11 9.04 10.24
C GLY A 137 3.14 7.87 9.23
N GLY A 138 2.11 7.02 9.19
CA GLY A 138 1.98 5.93 8.23
C GLY A 138 1.39 6.35 6.88
N ALA A 139 1.14 5.38 6.00
CA ALA A 139 0.52 5.57 4.67
C ALA A 139 -0.70 6.50 4.71
N ALA A 140 -1.66 6.22 5.60
CA ALA A 140 -2.89 7.00 5.71
C ALA A 140 -2.63 8.46 6.13
N GLY A 141 -1.81 8.67 7.17
CA GLY A 141 -1.51 10.02 7.65
C GLY A 141 -0.73 10.85 6.63
N PHE A 142 0.26 10.23 5.98
CA PHE A 142 1.02 10.86 4.90
C PHE A 142 0.12 11.22 3.71
N ALA A 143 -0.71 10.29 3.22
CA ALA A 143 -1.61 10.53 2.11
C ALA A 143 -2.65 11.61 2.43
N ALA A 144 -3.12 11.69 3.68
CA ALA A 144 -4.00 12.76 4.12
C ALA A 144 -3.30 14.13 4.09
N ALA A 145 -2.11 14.24 4.68
CA ALA A 145 -1.35 15.49 4.71
C ALA A 145 -0.99 15.98 3.30
N GLU A 146 -0.55 15.06 2.43
CA GLU A 146 -0.28 15.38 1.02
C GLU A 146 -1.55 15.82 0.31
N ARG A 147 -2.66 15.09 0.47
CA ARG A 147 -3.93 15.42 -0.19
C ARG A 147 -4.47 16.77 0.23
N LEU A 148 -4.41 17.13 1.51
CA LEU A 148 -4.82 18.45 2.00
C LEU A 148 -4.09 19.58 1.25
N ARG A 149 -2.77 19.44 1.05
CA ARG A 149 -1.99 20.44 0.31
C ARG A 149 -2.26 20.43 -1.18
N ARG A 150 -2.51 19.26 -1.78
CA ARG A 150 -2.97 19.17 -3.18
C ARG A 150 -4.33 19.85 -3.39
N GLU A 151 -5.22 19.79 -2.41
CA GLU A 151 -6.51 20.51 -2.39
C GLU A 151 -6.38 21.99 -2.01
N GLN A 152 -5.15 22.53 -1.99
CA GLN A 152 -4.84 23.92 -1.68
C GLN A 152 -5.37 24.38 -0.31
N TYR A 153 -5.51 23.46 0.65
CA TYR A 153 -5.86 23.81 2.04
C TYR A 153 -4.79 24.76 2.61
N GLN A 154 -5.22 25.92 3.11
CA GLN A 154 -4.32 26.96 3.63
C GLN A 154 -4.12 26.90 5.15
N GLY A 155 -4.97 26.17 5.87
CA GLY A 155 -4.86 26.06 7.32
C GLY A 155 -3.68 25.20 7.79
N ALA A 156 -3.49 25.18 9.10
CA ALA A 156 -2.43 24.44 9.76
C ALA A 156 -2.64 22.93 9.60
N ILE A 157 -1.58 22.21 9.27
CA ILE A 157 -1.52 20.74 9.31
C ILE A 157 -0.42 20.38 10.30
N LEU A 158 -0.80 19.67 11.36
CA LEU A 158 0.12 19.02 12.27
C LEU A 158 0.00 17.51 12.11
N MET A 159 1.09 16.84 11.74
CA MET A 159 1.20 15.39 11.69
C MET A 159 2.13 14.92 12.81
N ILE A 160 1.60 14.11 13.71
CA ILE A 160 2.29 13.61 14.91
C ILE A 160 2.58 12.13 14.71
N SER A 161 3.83 11.72 14.89
CA SER A 161 4.27 10.33 14.72
C SER A 161 5.12 9.90 15.91
N ASP A 162 4.82 8.70 16.43
CA ASP A 162 5.65 8.01 17.42
C ASP A 162 6.90 7.38 16.78
N ASP A 163 6.92 7.25 15.45
CA ASP A 163 8.12 6.83 14.71
C ASP A 163 9.17 7.96 14.73
N GLU A 164 10.45 7.62 14.92
CA GLU A 164 11.58 8.56 14.78
C GLU A 164 11.92 8.85 13.31
N ALA A 165 11.45 8.00 12.38
CA ALA A 165 11.67 8.15 10.96
C ALA A 165 10.58 9.00 10.30
N LEU A 166 10.92 9.67 9.20
CA LEU A 166 9.94 10.22 8.27
C LEU A 166 8.95 9.13 7.81
N PRO A 167 7.75 9.47 7.34
CA PRO A 167 6.88 8.52 6.66
C PRO A 167 7.62 7.71 5.59
N VAL A 168 7.60 6.39 5.75
CA VAL A 168 8.34 5.42 4.92
C VAL A 168 7.43 4.51 4.12
N ASP A 169 7.93 4.07 2.97
CA ASP A 169 7.41 2.96 2.18
C ASP A 169 7.57 1.65 2.96
N ARG A 170 6.54 1.29 3.74
CA ARG A 170 6.57 0.09 4.59
C ARG A 170 6.66 -1.22 3.80
N PRO A 171 6.04 -1.39 2.61
CA PRO A 171 6.21 -2.60 1.79
C PRO A 171 7.68 -2.96 1.52
N ASN A 172 8.57 -1.98 1.36
CA ASN A 172 9.99 -2.25 1.17
C ASN A 172 10.71 -2.80 2.41
N LEU A 173 10.18 -2.56 3.62
CA LEU A 173 10.83 -2.95 4.87
C LEU A 173 10.95 -4.46 5.09
N SER A 174 10.18 -5.26 4.35
CA SER A 174 10.25 -6.73 4.29
C SER A 174 10.77 -7.26 2.94
N LYS A 175 10.93 -6.40 1.94
CA LYS A 175 11.29 -6.73 0.55
C LYS A 175 12.69 -6.21 0.20
N ASP A 176 12.85 -5.40 -0.86
CA ASP A 176 14.14 -5.07 -1.44
C ASP A 176 15.11 -4.39 -0.47
N TYR A 177 14.62 -3.54 0.44
CA TYR A 177 15.47 -2.95 1.47
C TYR A 177 15.96 -4.00 2.46
N LEU A 178 15.04 -4.82 2.99
CA LEU A 178 15.41 -5.92 3.86
C LEU A 178 16.32 -6.92 3.15
N ALA A 179 16.13 -7.19 1.87
CA ALA A 179 16.98 -8.10 1.09
C ALA A 179 18.36 -7.52 0.74
N GLY A 180 18.58 -6.22 0.93
CA GLY A 180 19.83 -5.54 0.58
C GLY A 180 19.95 -5.15 -0.90
N LYS A 181 18.81 -5.08 -1.61
CA LYS A 181 18.70 -4.71 -3.03
C LYS A 181 18.33 -3.25 -3.24
N ALA A 182 17.73 -2.60 -2.24
CA ALA A 182 17.41 -1.17 -2.26
C ALA A 182 18.21 -0.39 -1.19
N PRO A 183 18.77 0.79 -1.53
CA PRO A 183 19.40 1.66 -0.53
C PRO A 183 18.34 2.31 0.38
N GLU A 184 18.74 2.67 1.60
CA GLU A 184 17.84 3.27 2.59
C GLU A 184 17.23 4.61 2.12
N ASP A 185 17.96 5.38 1.31
CA ASP A 185 17.50 6.67 0.78
C ASP A 185 16.23 6.57 -0.09
N TRP A 186 15.85 5.37 -0.53
CA TRP A 186 14.61 5.12 -1.27
C TRP A 186 13.39 4.94 -0.37
N ILE A 187 13.60 4.73 0.93
CA ILE A 187 12.56 4.31 1.87
C ILE A 187 11.63 5.44 2.31
N PRO A 188 12.10 6.68 2.55
CA PRO A 188 11.19 7.79 2.82
C PRO A 188 10.26 8.05 1.62
N LEU A 189 8.94 8.15 1.85
CA LEU A 189 7.96 8.48 0.80
C LEU A 189 8.24 9.85 0.18
N ARG A 190 8.72 10.77 1.01
CA ARG A 190 9.24 12.09 0.63
C ARG A 190 10.45 12.43 1.49
N LYS A 191 11.40 13.17 0.89
CA LYS A 191 12.53 13.77 1.61
C LYS A 191 12.05 14.84 2.58
N GLU A 192 12.82 15.10 3.62
CA GLU A 192 12.51 16.06 4.69
C GLU A 192 12.05 17.44 4.18
N GLY A 193 12.75 17.98 3.17
CA GLY A 193 12.41 19.29 2.58
C GLY A 193 11.00 19.40 1.98
N PHE A 194 10.33 18.27 1.69
CA PHE A 194 8.94 18.27 1.23
C PHE A 194 7.99 18.83 2.30
N TYR A 195 8.14 18.44 3.56
CA TYR A 195 7.22 18.82 4.63
C TYR A 195 7.28 20.32 4.91
N ALA A 196 8.50 20.86 5.04
CA ALA A 196 8.71 22.30 5.21
C ALA A 196 8.20 23.10 4.00
N LYS A 197 8.52 22.67 2.76
CA LYS A 197 8.05 23.34 1.53
C LYS A 197 6.53 23.37 1.41
N ASN A 198 5.85 22.37 1.95
CA ASN A 198 4.39 22.27 1.94
C ASN A 198 3.76 22.71 3.26
N ASN A 199 4.48 23.39 4.15
CA ASN A 199 3.95 23.86 5.45
C ASN A 199 3.24 22.76 6.26
N ILE A 200 3.81 21.55 6.30
CA ILE A 200 3.33 20.45 7.13
C ILE A 200 4.23 20.40 8.37
N ASP A 201 3.68 20.70 9.56
CA ASP A 201 4.38 20.52 10.84
C ASP A 201 4.42 19.02 11.14
N LEU A 202 5.58 18.38 10.93
CA LEU A 202 5.79 16.96 11.20
C LEU A 202 6.58 16.80 12.50
N ARG A 203 5.93 16.22 13.52
CA ARG A 203 6.55 15.93 14.82
C ARG A 203 6.81 14.43 14.97
N LEU A 204 8.06 14.05 14.85
CA LEU A 204 8.55 12.68 15.01
C LEU A 204 8.86 12.37 16.47
N GLY A 205 8.96 11.09 16.82
CA GLY A 205 9.23 10.63 18.20
C GLY A 205 8.26 11.21 19.24
N THR A 206 7.05 11.58 18.81
CA THR A 206 6.06 12.27 19.64
C THR A 206 4.84 11.39 19.77
N LYS A 207 4.55 10.97 21.00
CA LYS A 207 3.42 10.11 21.31
C LYS A 207 2.19 10.91 21.75
N VAL A 208 1.05 10.64 21.14
CA VAL A 208 -0.27 11.07 21.63
C VAL A 208 -0.75 10.05 22.65
N THR A 209 -1.19 10.52 23.82
CA THR A 209 -1.60 9.70 24.96
C THR A 209 -3.08 9.85 25.31
N GLY A 210 -3.75 10.86 24.78
CA GLY A 210 -5.19 11.05 25.00
C GLY A 210 -5.83 12.00 23.99
N ILE A 211 -7.17 12.00 23.99
CA ILE A 211 -8.01 12.91 23.21
C ILE A 211 -9.04 13.49 24.17
N ASP A 212 -9.05 14.81 24.33
CA ASP A 212 -10.12 15.53 25.01
C ASP A 212 -11.14 15.97 23.97
N VAL A 213 -12.19 15.16 23.80
CA VAL A 213 -13.26 15.41 22.82
C VAL A 213 -14.01 16.71 23.11
N ARG A 214 -14.18 17.08 24.39
CA ARG A 214 -14.94 18.29 24.76
C ARG A 214 -14.15 19.55 24.43
N ALA A 215 -12.85 19.53 24.71
CA ALA A 215 -11.95 20.64 24.38
C ALA A 215 -11.48 20.63 22.91
N SER A 216 -11.73 19.54 22.17
CA SER A 216 -11.17 19.29 20.83
C SER A 216 -9.64 19.38 20.84
N GLU A 217 -9.00 18.65 21.76
CA GLU A 217 -7.54 18.63 21.94
C GLU A 217 -6.99 17.20 21.91
N VAL A 218 -5.79 17.02 21.36
CA VAL A 218 -4.96 15.83 21.63
C VAL A 218 -3.98 16.13 22.77
N VAL A 219 -3.72 15.15 23.62
CA VAL A 219 -2.77 15.22 24.73
C VAL A 219 -1.51 14.44 24.34
N LEU A 220 -0.35 15.08 24.46
CA LEU A 220 0.95 14.49 24.17
C LEU A 220 1.54 13.83 25.42
N ALA A 221 2.54 12.98 25.24
CA ALA A 221 3.19 12.27 26.34
C ALA A 221 3.90 13.18 27.36
N ASP A 222 4.30 14.38 26.96
CA ASP A 222 4.86 15.41 27.86
C ASP A 222 3.77 16.24 28.58
N GLY A 223 2.49 15.94 28.35
CA GLY A 223 1.35 16.65 28.90
C GLY A 223 0.92 17.88 28.10
N ALA A 224 1.64 18.25 27.04
CA ALA A 224 1.22 19.33 26.16
C ALA A 224 -0.11 19.00 25.47
N LYS A 225 -0.91 20.04 25.23
CA LYS A 225 -2.22 19.94 24.60
C LYS A 225 -2.20 20.63 23.24
N VAL A 226 -2.78 19.99 22.25
CA VAL A 226 -2.90 20.56 20.90
C VAL A 226 -4.35 20.53 20.45
N ALA A 227 -4.98 21.70 20.40
CA ALA A 227 -6.32 21.85 19.87
C ALA A 227 -6.39 21.51 18.37
N PHE A 228 -7.55 21.11 17.88
CA PHE A 228 -7.84 20.81 16.48
C PHE A 228 -9.28 21.20 16.12
N ASP A 229 -9.53 21.52 14.84
CA ASP A 229 -10.90 21.60 14.31
C ASP A 229 -11.33 20.27 13.68
N ARG A 230 -10.34 19.54 13.14
CA ARG A 230 -10.50 18.17 12.63
C ARG A 230 -9.33 17.32 13.08
N LEU A 231 -9.64 16.08 13.47
CA LEU A 231 -8.66 15.09 13.89
C LEU A 231 -8.74 13.86 12.98
N LEU A 232 -7.59 13.39 12.50
CA LEU A 232 -7.47 12.10 11.82
C LEU A 232 -6.68 11.12 12.70
N LEU A 233 -7.30 10.01 13.08
CA LEU A 233 -6.67 8.86 13.69
C LEU A 233 -6.13 7.92 12.59
N ALA A 234 -4.83 7.98 12.36
CA ALA A 234 -4.09 7.17 11.40
C ALA A 234 -3.01 6.31 12.10
N THR A 235 -3.32 5.83 13.31
CA THR A 235 -2.37 5.10 14.18
C THR A 235 -2.03 3.70 13.66
N GLY A 236 -2.84 3.17 12.73
CA GLY A 236 -2.64 1.88 12.09
C GLY A 236 -2.70 0.71 13.08
N ALA A 237 -1.89 -0.32 12.82
CA ALA A 237 -1.77 -1.52 13.63
C ALA A 237 -0.35 -1.72 14.18
N GLU A 238 -0.22 -2.58 15.19
CA GLU A 238 1.05 -3.04 15.77
C GLU A 238 1.19 -4.57 15.76
N PRO A 239 2.42 -5.10 15.66
CA PRO A 239 2.67 -6.54 15.73
C PRO A 239 2.13 -7.16 17.02
N VAL A 240 1.52 -8.33 16.89
CA VAL A 240 1.21 -9.19 18.03
C VAL A 240 2.53 -9.69 18.62
N ARG A 241 2.71 -9.52 19.93
CA ARG A 241 3.91 -9.97 20.64
C ARG A 241 3.75 -11.42 21.09
N LEU A 242 4.86 -12.14 21.06
CA LEU A 242 4.96 -13.48 21.64
C LEU A 242 4.79 -13.42 23.17
N THR A 243 4.17 -14.44 23.74
CA THR A 243 3.94 -14.58 25.19
C THR A 243 4.60 -15.81 25.79
N ILE A 244 5.49 -16.46 25.03
CA ILE A 244 6.22 -17.66 25.45
C ILE A 244 7.51 -17.29 26.20
N PRO A 245 8.08 -18.20 27.03
CA PRO A 245 9.36 -17.96 27.67
C PRO A 245 10.46 -17.60 26.67
N GLY A 246 11.20 -16.52 26.95
CA GLY A 246 12.29 -16.01 26.09
C GLY A 246 11.83 -15.15 24.91
N ALA A 247 10.55 -14.78 24.82
CA ALA A 247 10.04 -13.84 23.82
C ALA A 247 10.72 -12.45 23.81
N ASP A 248 11.38 -12.08 24.91
CA ASP A 248 12.09 -10.82 25.14
C ASP A 248 13.60 -10.90 24.92
N GLN A 249 14.11 -12.06 24.46
CA GLN A 249 15.52 -12.22 24.13
C GLN A 249 15.97 -11.20 23.08
N PRO A 250 17.21 -10.67 23.15
CA PRO A 250 17.66 -9.55 22.30
C PRO A 250 17.76 -9.90 20.81
N HIS A 251 17.77 -11.20 20.46
CA HIS A 251 17.78 -11.69 19.09
C HIS A 251 16.38 -11.99 18.53
N VAL A 252 15.32 -11.70 19.29
CA VAL A 252 13.91 -11.83 18.88
C VAL A 252 13.42 -10.48 18.38
N HIS A 253 12.92 -10.46 17.14
CA HIS A 253 12.46 -9.26 16.45
C HIS A 253 11.01 -9.38 16.00
N THR A 254 10.36 -8.24 15.86
CA THR A 254 9.19 -8.06 15.01
C THR A 254 9.55 -7.09 13.89
N LEU A 255 8.80 -7.07 12.80
CA LEU A 255 9.01 -6.11 11.70
C LEU A 255 7.77 -5.24 11.49
N ARG A 256 7.87 -3.92 11.77
CA ARG A 256 6.82 -2.93 11.47
C ARG A 256 7.35 -1.55 11.09
N SER A 257 8.44 -1.13 11.71
CA SER A 257 9.07 0.19 11.53
C SER A 257 10.40 0.09 10.78
N LEU A 258 10.90 1.22 10.28
CA LEU A 258 12.25 1.29 9.71
C LEU A 258 13.32 0.88 10.73
N ALA A 259 13.14 1.25 12.00
CA ALA A 259 14.04 0.85 13.08
C ALA A 259 14.07 -0.68 13.26
N ASP A 260 12.94 -1.36 13.13
CA ASP A 260 12.88 -2.83 13.17
C ASP A 260 13.64 -3.45 11.99
N SER A 261 13.40 -2.97 10.77
CA SER A 261 14.10 -3.45 9.58
C SER A 261 15.61 -3.26 9.69
N ARG A 262 16.07 -2.09 10.14
CA ARG A 262 17.50 -1.83 10.43
C ARG A 262 18.09 -2.82 11.44
N ARG A 263 17.36 -3.14 12.52
CA ARG A 263 17.81 -4.12 13.53
C ARG A 263 17.96 -5.52 12.93
N ILE A 264 16.99 -5.96 12.14
CA ILE A 264 17.05 -7.26 11.44
C ILE A 264 18.21 -7.27 10.43
N ILE A 265 18.38 -6.21 9.63
CA ILE A 265 19.49 -6.07 8.67
C ILE A 265 20.83 -6.16 9.39
N ALA A 266 21.02 -5.41 10.47
CA ALA A 266 22.29 -5.40 11.22
C ALA A 266 22.64 -6.80 11.74
N GLN A 267 21.69 -7.50 12.36
CA GLN A 267 21.94 -8.83 12.90
C GLN A 267 22.06 -9.90 11.80
N SER A 268 21.40 -9.73 10.65
CA SER A 268 21.54 -10.65 9.52
C SER A 268 22.97 -10.71 8.95
N GLY A 269 23.79 -9.67 9.19
CA GLY A 269 25.19 -9.66 8.79
C GLY A 269 26.09 -10.63 9.58
N ALA A 270 25.63 -11.11 10.74
CA ALA A 270 26.36 -12.05 11.59
C ALA A 270 25.62 -13.38 11.82
N ALA A 271 24.29 -13.40 11.64
CA ALA A 271 23.47 -14.58 11.82
C ALA A 271 23.76 -15.63 10.75
N ARG A 272 23.90 -16.89 11.16
CA ARG A 272 23.97 -18.03 10.23
C ARG A 272 22.59 -18.64 10.02
N ARG A 273 21.79 -18.69 11.09
CA ARG A 273 20.45 -19.29 11.10
C ARG A 273 19.41 -18.35 11.70
N ALA A 274 18.26 -18.28 11.06
CA ALA A 274 17.09 -17.57 11.55
C ALA A 274 15.87 -18.50 11.64
N VAL A 275 15.07 -18.32 12.68
CA VAL A 275 13.73 -18.90 12.79
C VAL A 275 12.71 -17.80 12.59
N VAL A 276 11.84 -17.95 11.60
CA VAL A 276 10.70 -17.08 11.38
C VAL A 276 9.46 -17.76 11.95
N LEU A 277 8.78 -17.10 12.89
CA LEU A 277 7.54 -17.57 13.49
C LEU A 277 6.34 -16.94 12.74
N GLY A 278 5.59 -17.77 12.03
CA GLY A 278 4.44 -17.38 11.21
C GLY A 278 4.70 -17.51 9.70
N ALA A 279 3.77 -18.16 9.00
CA ALA A 279 3.82 -18.41 7.56
C ALA A 279 2.81 -17.56 6.77
N SER A 280 2.67 -16.30 7.16
CA SER A 280 1.84 -15.29 6.47
C SER A 280 2.69 -14.36 5.59
N PHE A 281 2.09 -13.33 4.96
CA PHE A 281 2.77 -12.38 4.07
C PHE A 281 4.11 -11.88 4.62
N ILE A 282 4.10 -11.19 5.77
CA ILE A 282 5.31 -10.60 6.35
C ILE A 282 6.35 -11.66 6.74
N GLY A 283 5.91 -12.76 7.37
CA GLY A 283 6.82 -13.84 7.75
C GLY A 283 7.55 -14.42 6.53
N LEU A 284 6.82 -14.72 5.47
CA LEU A 284 7.40 -15.27 4.24
C LEU A 284 8.24 -14.25 3.46
N GLU A 285 7.86 -12.98 3.42
CA GLU A 285 8.69 -11.93 2.81
C GLU A 285 10.03 -11.77 3.57
N VAL A 286 9.99 -11.77 4.91
CA VAL A 286 11.20 -11.77 5.73
C VAL A 286 12.05 -13.01 5.47
N ALA A 287 11.43 -14.20 5.40
CA ALA A 287 12.13 -15.44 5.09
C ALA A 287 12.86 -15.35 3.74
N ALA A 288 12.19 -14.88 2.68
CA ALA A 288 12.78 -14.68 1.37
C ALA A 288 13.93 -13.66 1.38
N SER A 289 13.77 -12.55 2.10
CA SER A 289 14.80 -11.51 2.23
C SER A 289 16.03 -12.01 3.00
N LEU A 290 15.85 -12.77 4.08
CA LEU A 290 16.95 -13.39 4.84
C LEU A 290 17.67 -14.46 4.01
N ARG A 291 16.93 -15.28 3.24
CA ARG A 291 17.52 -16.22 2.27
C ARG A 291 18.37 -15.49 1.22
N THR A 292 17.89 -14.35 0.73
CA THR A 292 18.64 -13.51 -0.23
C THR A 292 19.96 -13.00 0.36
N ARG A 293 20.02 -12.78 1.67
CA ARG A 293 21.24 -12.42 2.41
C ARG A 293 22.15 -13.62 2.75
N GLY A 294 21.76 -14.84 2.37
CA GLY A 294 22.54 -16.05 2.64
C GLY A 294 22.33 -16.64 4.03
N VAL A 295 21.31 -16.20 4.78
CA VAL A 295 20.97 -16.78 6.09
C VAL A 295 20.19 -18.08 5.89
N GLU A 296 20.49 -19.12 6.67
CA GLU A 296 19.67 -20.34 6.75
C GLU A 296 18.34 -20.01 7.44
N VAL A 297 17.20 -20.40 6.86
CA VAL A 297 15.88 -19.98 7.38
C VAL A 297 14.99 -21.18 7.63
N HIS A 298 14.50 -21.27 8.85
CA HIS A 298 13.40 -22.14 9.23
C HIS A 298 12.13 -21.31 9.43
N VAL A 299 11.00 -21.74 8.87
CA VAL A 299 9.68 -21.14 9.14
C VAL A 299 8.88 -22.10 10.00
N VAL A 300 8.39 -21.64 11.15
CA VAL A 300 7.53 -22.40 12.05
C VAL A 300 6.15 -21.77 12.07
N ALA A 301 5.10 -22.57 11.85
CA ALA A 301 3.74 -22.06 11.84
C ALA A 301 2.72 -23.13 12.26
N PRO A 302 1.66 -22.76 13.00
CA PRO A 302 0.64 -23.70 13.45
C PRO A 302 -0.26 -24.19 12.31
N GLU A 303 -0.32 -23.46 11.20
CA GLU A 303 -1.12 -23.83 10.04
C GLU A 303 -0.51 -25.04 9.30
N GLU A 304 -1.37 -25.81 8.62
CA GLU A 304 -0.94 -26.90 7.73
C GLU A 304 -0.27 -26.39 6.45
N ARG A 305 -0.73 -25.24 5.96
CA ARG A 305 -0.25 -24.60 4.74
C ARG A 305 -0.06 -23.10 4.99
N PRO A 306 0.99 -22.50 4.40
CA PRO A 306 1.11 -21.05 4.40
C PRO A 306 -0.10 -20.40 3.71
N MET A 307 -0.62 -19.32 4.30
CA MET A 307 -1.60 -18.41 3.67
C MET A 307 -2.92 -19.05 3.18
N GLU A 308 -3.23 -20.29 3.57
CA GLU A 308 -4.44 -21.01 3.12
C GLU A 308 -5.73 -20.26 3.46
N ARG A 309 -5.77 -19.60 4.62
CA ARG A 309 -6.92 -18.80 5.07
C ARG A 309 -7.17 -17.54 4.22
N VAL A 310 -6.24 -17.15 3.36
CA VAL A 310 -6.36 -15.97 2.48
C VAL A 310 -6.41 -16.36 1.01
N LEU A 311 -5.57 -17.31 0.59
CA LEU A 311 -5.38 -17.66 -0.82
C LEU A 311 -5.87 -19.07 -1.19
N GLY A 312 -6.35 -19.84 -0.22
CA GLY A 312 -6.77 -21.22 -0.41
C GLY A 312 -5.61 -22.24 -0.45
N PRO A 313 -5.94 -23.54 -0.42
CA PRO A 313 -4.96 -24.61 -0.25
C PRO A 313 -3.99 -24.72 -1.43
N GLN A 314 -4.47 -24.65 -2.67
CA GLN A 314 -3.63 -24.82 -3.86
C GLN A 314 -2.56 -23.72 -3.97
N MET A 315 -2.93 -22.46 -3.69
CA MET A 315 -1.97 -21.36 -3.68
C MET A 315 -1.02 -21.47 -2.48
N GLY A 316 -1.51 -21.92 -1.31
CA GLY A 316 -0.66 -22.19 -0.15
C GLY A 316 0.41 -23.26 -0.42
N ASP A 317 0.04 -24.35 -1.10
CA ASP A 317 0.97 -25.41 -1.51
C ASP A 317 2.01 -24.90 -2.52
N PHE A 318 1.59 -24.08 -3.48
CA PHE A 318 2.52 -23.43 -4.43
C PHE A 318 3.50 -22.50 -3.71
N ILE A 319 3.03 -21.64 -2.81
CA ILE A 319 3.87 -20.71 -2.05
C ILE A 319 4.87 -21.50 -1.20
N ARG A 320 4.42 -22.55 -0.50
CA ARG A 320 5.31 -23.43 0.25
C ARG A 320 6.43 -23.99 -0.64
N ALA A 321 6.07 -24.61 -1.77
CA ALA A 321 7.04 -25.19 -2.69
C ALA A 321 8.02 -24.16 -3.25
N LEU A 322 7.55 -22.94 -3.52
CA LEU A 322 8.39 -21.82 -3.97
C LEU A 322 9.46 -21.45 -2.93
N HIS A 323 9.08 -21.36 -1.65
CA HIS A 323 10.02 -21.06 -0.56
C HIS A 323 10.97 -22.23 -0.28
N GLU A 324 10.48 -23.48 -0.29
CA GLU A 324 11.31 -24.69 -0.14
C GLU A 324 12.37 -24.79 -1.26
N LYS A 325 11.99 -24.49 -2.50
CA LYS A 325 12.91 -24.43 -3.65
C LYS A 325 14.03 -23.40 -3.44
N ASN A 326 13.77 -22.34 -2.68
CA ASN A 326 14.75 -21.31 -2.34
C ASN A 326 15.46 -21.58 -0.99
N GLY A 327 15.29 -22.78 -0.43
CA GLY A 327 16.03 -23.28 0.73
C GLY A 327 15.44 -22.88 2.09
N VAL A 328 14.17 -22.47 2.14
CA VAL A 328 13.43 -22.36 3.40
C VAL A 328 13.03 -23.76 3.87
N VAL A 329 13.19 -24.04 5.16
CA VAL A 329 12.73 -25.29 5.78
C VAL A 329 11.49 -25.01 6.62
N PHE A 330 10.36 -25.64 6.27
CA PHE A 330 9.11 -25.44 7.00
C PHE A 330 8.89 -26.48 8.11
N HIS A 331 8.43 -25.99 9.25
CA HIS A 331 7.92 -26.76 10.40
C HIS A 331 6.46 -26.36 10.63
N LEU A 332 5.57 -26.96 9.83
CA LEU A 332 4.13 -26.68 9.83
C LEU A 332 3.40 -27.56 10.84
N ARG A 333 2.20 -27.12 11.26
CA ARG A 333 1.44 -27.75 12.36
C ARG A 333 2.26 -27.82 13.66
N ASP A 334 3.13 -26.85 13.88
CA ASP A 334 3.96 -26.73 15.08
C ASP A 334 4.04 -25.27 15.53
N GLY A 335 4.58 -25.03 16.72
CA GLY A 335 4.77 -23.68 17.25
C GLY A 335 5.98 -23.62 18.18
N ALA A 336 6.47 -22.42 18.45
CA ALA A 336 7.52 -22.25 19.44
C ALA A 336 6.94 -22.40 20.86
N ALA A 337 7.55 -23.28 21.66
CA ALA A 337 7.26 -23.45 23.08
C ALA A 337 8.08 -22.47 23.94
N SER A 338 9.35 -22.24 23.58
CA SER A 338 10.23 -21.28 24.26
C SER A 338 11.42 -20.89 23.37
N ILE A 339 12.06 -19.76 23.69
CA ILE A 339 13.24 -19.24 22.98
C ILE A 339 14.42 -19.16 23.96
N GLY A 340 15.47 -19.94 23.70
CA GLY A 340 16.72 -19.93 24.45
C GLY A 340 17.69 -18.86 23.94
N ALA A 341 18.96 -18.90 24.37
CA ALA A 341 19.97 -17.93 23.95
C ALA A 341 20.43 -18.10 22.49
N GLY A 342 20.24 -19.29 21.90
CA GLY A 342 20.65 -19.62 20.53
C GLY A 342 19.82 -20.74 19.91
N GLU A 343 18.62 -20.98 20.43
CA GLU A 343 17.71 -22.01 19.94
C GLU A 343 16.25 -21.65 20.19
N VAL A 344 15.35 -22.26 19.43
CA VAL A 344 13.91 -22.24 19.61
C VAL A 344 13.44 -23.67 19.85
N LEU A 345 12.85 -23.93 21.02
CA LEU A 345 12.21 -25.20 21.33
C LEU A 345 10.79 -25.18 20.77
N LEU A 346 10.42 -26.20 20.01
CA LEU A 346 9.09 -26.36 19.43
C LEU A 346 8.16 -27.14 20.37
N ASN A 347 6.85 -27.01 20.16
CA ASN A 347 5.83 -27.74 20.91
C ASN A 347 5.93 -29.26 20.68
N SER A 348 6.45 -29.68 19.51
CA SER A 348 6.78 -31.08 19.23
C SER A 348 7.94 -31.64 20.07
N GLY A 349 8.71 -30.79 20.76
CA GLY A 349 9.92 -31.15 21.49
C GLY A 349 11.20 -31.05 20.66
N SER A 350 11.12 -30.73 19.37
CA SER A 350 12.28 -30.47 18.53
C SER A 350 12.94 -29.14 18.90
N ALA A 351 14.28 -29.07 18.88
CA ALA A 351 15.04 -27.84 19.09
C ALA A 351 15.65 -27.36 17.77
N LEU A 352 15.41 -26.11 17.41
CA LEU A 352 15.98 -25.47 16.23
C LEU A 352 17.04 -24.48 16.67
N ALA A 353 18.29 -24.64 16.22
CA ALA A 353 19.31 -23.66 16.50
C ALA A 353 19.04 -22.35 15.71
N ALA A 354 19.10 -21.21 16.39
CA ALA A 354 18.69 -19.92 15.85
C ALA A 354 19.56 -18.80 16.44
N ASP A 355 20.21 -18.04 15.56
CA ASP A 355 20.97 -16.85 15.96
C ASP A 355 20.09 -15.59 15.88
N MET A 356 18.90 -15.72 15.30
CA MET A 356 17.89 -14.68 15.11
C MET A 356 16.50 -15.32 15.09
N VAL A 357 15.53 -14.67 15.71
CA VAL A 357 14.11 -15.03 15.58
C VAL A 357 13.35 -13.81 15.06
N VAL A 358 12.46 -14.00 14.08
CA VAL A 358 11.54 -12.95 13.63
C VAL A 358 10.10 -13.43 13.77
N ALA A 359 9.31 -12.72 14.58
CA ALA A 359 7.90 -13.00 14.80
C ALA A 359 7.02 -12.21 13.82
N GLY A 360 6.34 -12.94 12.94
CA GLY A 360 5.36 -12.46 11.96
C GLY A 360 3.98 -13.09 12.17
N ILE A 361 3.48 -13.04 13.40
CA ILE A 361 2.27 -13.75 13.86
C ILE A 361 0.99 -12.89 13.82
N GLY A 362 0.96 -11.88 12.94
CA GLY A 362 -0.18 -10.97 12.78
C GLY A 362 -0.01 -9.63 13.52
N VAL A 363 -1.02 -8.77 13.35
CA VAL A 363 -1.06 -7.42 13.94
C VAL A 363 -2.40 -7.20 14.64
N ARG A 364 -2.48 -6.15 15.47
CA ARG A 364 -3.71 -5.66 16.09
C ARG A 364 -3.86 -4.15 15.86
N PRO A 365 -5.07 -3.63 15.58
CA PRO A 365 -5.28 -2.19 15.40
C PRO A 365 -5.02 -1.43 16.71
N ARG A 366 -4.42 -0.23 16.63
CA ARG A 366 -4.12 0.61 17.79
C ARG A 366 -5.33 1.45 18.20
N VAL A 367 -6.29 0.83 18.88
CA VAL A 367 -7.60 1.41 19.23
C VAL A 367 -7.63 2.11 20.59
N ASP A 368 -6.63 1.91 21.46
CA ASP A 368 -6.63 2.39 22.84
C ASP A 368 -6.98 3.90 22.99
N LEU A 369 -6.44 4.74 22.11
CA LEU A 369 -6.74 6.18 22.10
C LEU A 369 -8.22 6.48 21.80
N ALA A 370 -8.80 5.73 20.86
CA ALA A 370 -10.18 5.91 20.45
C ALA A 370 -11.14 5.41 21.54
N GLU A 371 -10.85 4.24 22.13
CA GLU A 371 -11.65 3.67 23.22
C GLU A 371 -11.65 4.58 24.45
N ALA A 372 -10.48 5.08 24.85
CA ALA A 372 -10.37 6.03 25.96
C ALA A 372 -11.12 7.35 25.70
N ALA A 373 -11.26 7.75 24.43
CA ALA A 373 -12.00 8.94 24.01
C ALA A 373 -13.51 8.70 23.86
N GLY A 374 -14.00 7.46 24.09
CA GLY A 374 -15.40 7.10 23.90
C GLY A 374 -15.84 6.98 22.44
N ILE A 375 -14.89 6.80 21.51
CA ILE A 375 -15.15 6.54 20.10
C ILE A 375 -15.51 5.05 19.94
N ALA A 376 -16.53 4.75 19.14
CA ALA A 376 -16.99 3.38 18.92
C ALA A 376 -15.94 2.51 18.21
N THR A 377 -15.72 1.30 18.75
CA THR A 377 -14.78 0.32 18.19
C THR A 377 -15.41 -1.07 18.06
N ASP A 378 -14.99 -1.81 17.04
CA ASP A 378 -15.21 -3.25 16.87
C ASP A 378 -14.05 -3.79 16.03
N ARG A 379 -13.05 -4.38 16.70
CA ARG A 379 -11.82 -4.87 16.06
C ARG A 379 -11.19 -3.81 15.14
N GLY A 380 -11.25 -2.53 15.54
CA GLY A 380 -10.94 -1.35 14.75
C GLY A 380 -11.84 -0.18 15.13
N VAL A 381 -11.51 1.05 14.75
CA VAL A 381 -12.37 2.23 14.94
C VAL A 381 -13.47 2.21 13.89
N LEU A 382 -14.72 2.20 14.35
CA LEU A 382 -15.88 2.25 13.48
C LEU A 382 -16.01 3.64 12.87
N VAL A 383 -16.16 3.68 11.55
CA VAL A 383 -16.39 4.92 10.79
C VAL A 383 -17.58 4.78 9.85
N ASP A 384 -18.16 5.91 9.46
CA ASP A 384 -19.19 5.98 8.44
C ASP A 384 -18.60 5.90 7.01
N ALA A 385 -19.46 6.00 6.00
CA ALA A 385 -19.05 5.99 4.59
C ALA A 385 -18.12 7.16 4.20
N TYR A 386 -17.98 8.18 5.04
CA TYR A 386 -17.11 9.34 4.87
C TYR A 386 -15.84 9.25 5.73
N LEU A 387 -15.61 8.10 6.37
CA LEU A 387 -14.50 7.83 7.29
C LEU A 387 -14.56 8.65 8.59
N GLU A 388 -15.71 9.23 8.92
CA GLU A 388 -15.95 9.95 10.17
C GLU A 388 -16.34 8.96 11.27
N THR A 389 -15.78 9.13 12.47
CA THR A 389 -16.04 8.26 13.62
C THR A 389 -17.40 8.57 14.25
N SER A 390 -17.76 7.87 15.34
CA SER A 390 -18.94 8.20 16.15
C SER A 390 -18.88 9.58 16.82
N VAL A 391 -17.73 10.25 16.81
CA VAL A 391 -17.53 11.60 17.33
C VAL A 391 -17.34 12.57 16.15
N PRO A 392 -18.25 13.55 15.96
CA PRO A 392 -18.16 14.50 14.86
C PRO A 392 -16.83 15.26 14.83
N GLY A 393 -16.27 15.44 13.63
CA GLY A 393 -14.97 16.10 13.42
C GLY A 393 -13.74 15.22 13.66
N ILE A 394 -13.93 13.98 14.13
CA ILE A 394 -12.86 12.99 14.28
C ILE A 394 -13.05 11.89 13.22
N TYR A 395 -11.99 11.60 12.47
CA TYR A 395 -11.93 10.64 11.38
C TYR A 395 -10.94 9.51 11.72
N ALA A 396 -11.07 8.36 11.06
CA ALA A 396 -10.06 7.30 11.13
C ALA A 396 -9.76 6.72 9.74
N ALA A 397 -8.49 6.37 9.49
CA ALA A 397 -8.07 5.82 8.19
C ALA A 397 -6.88 4.85 8.32
N GLY A 398 -6.78 3.91 7.38
CA GLY A 398 -5.77 2.86 7.34
C GLY A 398 -6.11 1.67 8.22
N ASP A 399 -5.11 0.90 8.63
CA ASP A 399 -5.30 -0.39 9.33
C ASP A 399 -6.16 -0.31 10.61
N ILE A 400 -6.34 0.89 11.18
CA ILE A 400 -7.18 1.13 12.36
C ILE A 400 -8.67 1.21 12.01
N ALA A 401 -9.02 1.63 10.80
CA ALA A 401 -10.39 1.98 10.43
C ALA A 401 -11.20 0.76 9.97
N ARG A 402 -12.42 0.64 10.50
CA ARG A 402 -13.41 -0.35 10.09
C ARG A 402 -14.60 0.38 9.49
N TRP A 403 -14.82 0.23 8.18
CA TRP A 403 -15.75 1.04 7.41
C TRP A 403 -16.85 0.18 6.75
N PRO A 404 -18.02 0.76 6.42
CA PRO A 404 -19.06 0.09 5.66
C PRO A 404 -18.62 -0.07 4.21
N ASP A 405 -18.29 -1.30 3.83
CA ASP A 405 -17.85 -1.60 2.47
C ASP A 405 -19.06 -1.87 1.56
N PRO A 406 -19.29 -1.04 0.52
CA PRO A 406 -20.44 -1.22 -0.36
C PRO A 406 -20.36 -2.52 -1.17
N HIS A 407 -19.14 -3.08 -1.34
CA HIS A 407 -18.94 -4.30 -2.10
C HIS A 407 -19.45 -5.51 -1.32
N SER A 408 -18.96 -5.74 -0.11
CA SER A 408 -19.40 -6.86 0.72
C SER A 408 -20.78 -6.63 1.37
N GLY A 409 -21.17 -5.37 1.61
CA GLY A 409 -22.34 -5.01 2.42
C GLY A 409 -22.09 -5.11 3.93
N GLU A 410 -20.86 -5.41 4.33
CA GLU A 410 -20.42 -5.59 5.71
C GLU A 410 -19.52 -4.43 6.15
N ASN A 411 -19.32 -4.29 7.46
CA ASN A 411 -18.24 -3.47 7.97
C ASN A 411 -16.93 -4.27 7.93
N ILE A 412 -15.95 -3.82 7.14
CA ILE A 412 -14.67 -4.53 6.98
C ILE A 412 -13.51 -3.68 7.49
N ARG A 413 -12.39 -4.35 7.78
CA ARG A 413 -11.11 -3.71 8.09
C ARG A 413 -10.02 -4.42 7.31
N VAL A 414 -9.19 -3.64 6.63
CA VAL A 414 -8.16 -4.17 5.73
C VAL A 414 -6.81 -3.55 6.08
N GLU A 415 -5.79 -4.39 6.18
CA GLU A 415 -4.45 -4.03 6.64
C GLU A 415 -3.48 -3.92 5.47
N HIS A 416 -3.81 -3.07 4.49
CA HIS A 416 -3.06 -2.97 3.24
C HIS A 416 -2.66 -1.54 2.89
N TRP A 417 -1.46 -1.43 2.34
CA TRP A 417 -0.79 -0.17 2.04
C TRP A 417 -1.63 0.77 1.17
N VAL A 418 -2.12 0.27 0.03
CA VAL A 418 -2.91 1.08 -0.92
C VAL A 418 -4.24 1.51 -0.30
N VAL A 419 -4.89 0.63 0.46
CA VAL A 419 -6.15 0.96 1.15
C VAL A 419 -5.92 2.09 2.15
N ALA A 420 -4.84 2.03 2.92
CA ALA A 420 -4.51 3.08 3.88
C ALA A 420 -4.26 4.43 3.20
N GLU A 421 -3.52 4.47 2.09
CA GLU A 421 -3.30 5.71 1.35
C GLU A 421 -4.61 6.26 0.74
N ARG A 422 -5.43 5.39 0.12
CA ARG A 422 -6.73 5.76 -0.45
C ARG A 422 -7.67 6.32 0.62
N GLN A 423 -7.76 5.67 1.78
CA GLN A 423 -8.55 6.17 2.91
C GLN A 423 -8.02 7.48 3.48
N GLY A 424 -6.70 7.62 3.65
CA GLY A 424 -6.10 8.87 4.10
C GLY A 424 -6.45 10.05 3.20
N ALA A 425 -6.33 9.86 1.88
CA ALA A 425 -6.72 10.87 0.90
C ALA A 425 -8.23 11.17 0.93
N ALA A 426 -9.09 10.16 1.12
CA ALA A 426 -10.54 10.35 1.24
C ALA A 426 -10.93 11.10 2.53
N ALA A 427 -10.32 10.74 3.67
CA ALA A 427 -10.53 11.41 4.95
C ALA A 427 -10.11 12.89 4.87
N ALA A 428 -9.00 13.20 4.20
CA ALA A 428 -8.60 14.59 3.94
C ALA A 428 -9.67 15.40 3.20
N LEU A 429 -10.31 14.84 2.17
CA LEU A 429 -11.42 15.49 1.48
C LEU A 429 -12.62 15.70 2.39
N ASN A 430 -12.94 14.73 3.23
CA ASN A 430 -14.10 14.80 4.11
C ASN A 430 -13.89 15.76 5.30
N MET A 431 -12.67 15.87 5.81
CA MET A 431 -12.28 16.92 6.77
C MET A 431 -12.47 18.33 6.19
N LEU A 432 -12.32 18.50 4.86
CA LEU A 432 -12.61 19.74 4.12
C LEU A 432 -14.10 19.89 3.72
N GLY A 433 -14.98 19.00 4.19
CA GLY A 433 -16.42 19.07 3.94
C GLY A 433 -16.87 18.61 2.55
N ARG A 434 -16.02 17.88 1.80
CA ARG A 434 -16.37 17.42 0.43
C ARG A 434 -17.42 16.31 0.39
N ARG A 435 -17.67 15.62 1.52
CA ARG A 435 -18.66 14.54 1.65
C ARG A 435 -18.56 13.52 0.50
N LYS A 436 -17.34 13.02 0.26
CA LYS A 436 -17.05 11.93 -0.68
C LYS A 436 -17.12 10.60 0.05
N THR A 437 -18.02 9.71 -0.38
CA THR A 437 -18.09 8.34 0.13
C THR A 437 -16.83 7.55 -0.27
N PHE A 438 -16.34 6.70 0.63
CA PHE A 438 -15.24 5.79 0.37
C PHE A 438 -15.79 4.46 -0.18
N THR A 439 -15.63 4.27 -1.50
CA THR A 439 -16.16 3.10 -2.23
C THR A 439 -15.06 2.34 -2.98
N ASP A 440 -13.79 2.69 -2.74
CA ASP A 440 -12.66 2.07 -3.44
C ASP A 440 -12.58 0.58 -3.10
N VAL A 441 -12.45 -0.26 -4.12
CA VAL A 441 -12.25 -1.71 -3.95
C VAL A 441 -10.88 -1.93 -3.30
N PRO A 442 -10.78 -2.76 -2.23
CA PRO A 442 -9.50 -3.09 -1.64
C PRO A 442 -8.56 -3.76 -2.65
N PHE A 443 -7.31 -3.33 -2.68
CA PHE A 443 -6.26 -3.92 -3.50
C PHE A 443 -4.97 -3.99 -2.70
N PHE A 444 -4.22 -5.07 -2.88
CA PHE A 444 -2.85 -5.19 -2.43
C PHE A 444 -2.05 -6.15 -3.29
N TRP A 445 -0.73 -6.12 -3.11
CA TRP A 445 0.19 -7.07 -3.73
C TRP A 445 1.09 -7.70 -2.67
N SER A 446 1.52 -8.91 -2.95
CA SER A 446 2.63 -9.58 -2.27
C SER A 446 3.68 -9.95 -3.31
N GLN A 447 4.93 -10.03 -2.89
CA GLN A 447 6.00 -10.52 -3.75
C GLN A 447 6.80 -11.59 -3.01
N HIS A 448 6.81 -12.79 -3.58
CA HIS A 448 7.64 -13.88 -3.11
C HIS A 448 8.69 -14.16 -4.18
N TYR A 449 9.92 -13.70 -3.94
CA TYR A 449 11.01 -13.74 -4.93
C TYR A 449 10.66 -12.97 -6.21
N ASP A 450 10.59 -13.66 -7.34
CA ASP A 450 10.22 -13.12 -8.65
C ASP A 450 8.71 -13.22 -8.94
N ILE A 451 7.90 -13.71 -7.98
CA ILE A 451 6.47 -13.98 -8.19
C ILE A 451 5.60 -12.90 -7.53
N PRO A 452 4.91 -12.06 -8.33
CA PRO A 452 3.90 -11.16 -7.82
C PRO A 452 2.58 -11.92 -7.61
N ILE A 453 1.92 -11.63 -6.49
CA ILE A 453 0.54 -12.04 -6.24
C ILE A 453 -0.26 -10.77 -6.02
N ASN A 454 -1.14 -10.45 -6.95
CA ASN A 454 -2.07 -9.33 -6.83
C ASN A 454 -3.39 -9.84 -6.25
N TYR A 455 -4.03 -9.06 -5.38
CA TYR A 455 -5.30 -9.42 -4.77
C TYR A 455 -6.25 -8.21 -4.78
N VAL A 456 -7.44 -8.40 -5.32
CA VAL A 456 -8.47 -7.38 -5.50
C VAL A 456 -9.76 -7.82 -4.82
N GLY A 457 -10.41 -6.91 -4.11
CA GLY A 457 -11.59 -7.19 -3.29
C GLY A 457 -11.21 -7.65 -1.89
N HIS A 458 -12.17 -8.19 -1.17
CA HIS A 458 -11.95 -8.68 0.19
C HIS A 458 -12.89 -9.86 0.50
N ALA A 459 -12.31 -11.01 0.83
CA ALA A 459 -13.04 -12.19 1.24
C ALA A 459 -12.54 -12.67 2.61
N GLU A 460 -13.31 -12.42 3.69
CA GLU A 460 -13.03 -13.01 5.01
C GLU A 460 -13.28 -14.54 5.04
N GLY A 461 -13.98 -15.06 4.03
CA GLY A 461 -14.20 -16.49 3.81
C GLY A 461 -15.00 -16.74 2.53
N TRP A 462 -14.97 -17.97 2.04
CA TRP A 462 -15.56 -18.37 0.76
C TRP A 462 -16.06 -19.82 0.86
N ASP A 463 -17.01 -20.19 0.00
CA ASP A 463 -17.48 -21.57 -0.14
C ASP A 463 -16.89 -22.27 -1.38
N ALA A 464 -16.36 -21.49 -2.34
CA ALA A 464 -15.69 -22.01 -3.52
C ALA A 464 -14.54 -21.10 -3.96
N ILE A 465 -13.49 -21.72 -4.53
CA ILE A 465 -12.45 -21.04 -5.30
C ILE A 465 -12.53 -21.60 -6.71
N GLU A 466 -12.75 -20.73 -7.69
CA GLU A 466 -12.62 -21.07 -9.10
C GLU A 466 -11.24 -20.66 -9.59
N VAL A 467 -10.51 -21.59 -10.20
CA VAL A 467 -9.17 -21.34 -10.74
C VAL A 467 -9.24 -21.34 -12.26
N GLU A 468 -8.76 -20.26 -12.86
CA GLU A 468 -8.54 -20.12 -14.29
C GLU A 468 -7.02 -20.06 -14.54
N GLY A 469 -6.54 -20.82 -15.53
CA GLY A 469 -5.10 -20.99 -15.77
C GLY A 469 -4.48 -22.09 -14.89
N ASP A 470 -3.19 -21.96 -14.60
CA ASP A 470 -2.40 -22.92 -13.82
C ASP A 470 -1.47 -22.21 -12.83
N ILE A 471 -1.70 -22.47 -11.54
CA ILE A 471 -0.90 -21.92 -10.43
C ILE A 471 0.55 -22.38 -10.54
N ALA A 472 0.81 -23.64 -10.91
CA ALA A 472 2.17 -24.16 -11.01
C ALA A 472 2.94 -23.53 -12.18
N ALA A 473 2.24 -23.19 -13.26
CA ALA A 473 2.79 -22.46 -14.41
C ALA A 473 2.99 -20.95 -14.14
N LYS A 474 2.59 -20.45 -12.95
CA LYS A 474 2.62 -19.03 -12.58
C LYS A 474 1.73 -18.16 -13.48
N ASP A 475 0.68 -18.72 -14.05
CA ASP A 475 -0.27 -17.99 -14.89
C ASP A 475 -1.68 -18.36 -14.47
N CYS A 476 -2.22 -17.62 -13.50
CA CYS A 476 -3.52 -17.97 -12.93
C CYS A 476 -4.31 -16.78 -12.42
N LEU A 477 -5.63 -16.97 -12.39
CA LEU A 477 -6.61 -16.14 -11.70
C LEU A 477 -7.49 -17.02 -10.81
N LEU A 478 -7.52 -16.71 -9.52
CA LEU A 478 -8.37 -17.35 -8.53
C LEU A 478 -9.55 -16.43 -8.22
N ARG A 479 -10.79 -16.93 -8.28
CA ARG A 479 -12.00 -16.20 -7.86
C ARG A 479 -12.53 -16.78 -6.57
N PHE A 480 -12.53 -15.99 -5.51
CA PHE A 480 -13.07 -16.38 -4.20
C PHE A 480 -14.57 -16.07 -4.17
N LYS A 481 -15.39 -17.12 -4.05
CA LYS A 481 -16.85 -17.01 -4.14
C LYS A 481 -17.56 -17.35 -2.83
N ARG A 482 -18.68 -16.68 -2.58
CA ARG A 482 -19.63 -17.01 -1.52
C ARG A 482 -21.04 -16.87 -2.06
N GLY A 483 -21.85 -17.93 -1.98
CA GLY A 483 -23.22 -17.93 -2.51
C GLY A 483 -23.28 -17.58 -4.01
N GLY A 484 -22.28 -17.99 -4.79
CA GLY A 484 -22.16 -17.68 -6.22
C GLY A 484 -21.60 -16.30 -6.57
N ARG A 485 -21.47 -15.38 -5.60
CA ARG A 485 -20.89 -14.04 -5.79
C ARG A 485 -19.38 -14.06 -5.65
N VAL A 486 -18.66 -13.41 -6.56
CA VAL A 486 -17.20 -13.18 -6.42
C VAL A 486 -16.97 -12.05 -5.43
N LEU A 487 -16.24 -12.33 -4.34
CA LEU A 487 -15.89 -11.36 -3.30
C LEU A 487 -14.47 -10.81 -3.47
N ALA A 488 -13.59 -11.61 -4.02
CA ALA A 488 -12.21 -11.24 -4.30
C ALA A 488 -11.64 -12.05 -5.47
N VAL A 489 -10.55 -11.55 -6.05
CA VAL A 489 -9.71 -12.31 -6.97
C VAL A 489 -8.24 -12.22 -6.57
N ALA A 490 -7.47 -13.26 -6.85
CA ALA A 490 -6.01 -13.24 -6.77
C ALA A 490 -5.41 -13.63 -8.12
N THR A 491 -4.35 -12.96 -8.56
CA THR A 491 -3.69 -13.24 -9.83
C THR A 491 -2.18 -13.38 -9.70
N ILE A 492 -1.59 -14.20 -10.57
CA ILE A 492 -0.15 -14.25 -10.83
C ILE A 492 0.06 -13.93 -12.31
N PHE A 493 0.82 -12.89 -12.61
CA PHE A 493 1.15 -12.39 -13.96
C PHE A 493 -0.07 -12.15 -14.88
N ARG A 494 -1.27 -11.92 -14.31
CA ARG A 494 -2.49 -11.52 -15.02
C ARG A 494 -2.94 -10.12 -14.62
N ASP A 495 -2.10 -9.14 -14.92
CA ASP A 495 -2.27 -7.75 -14.49
C ASP A 495 -3.53 -7.10 -15.10
N THR A 496 -3.83 -7.40 -16.37
CA THR A 496 -5.03 -6.85 -17.04
C THR A 496 -6.30 -7.37 -16.40
N GLU A 497 -6.37 -8.67 -16.12
CA GLU A 497 -7.52 -9.31 -15.50
C GLU A 497 -7.70 -8.86 -14.03
N SER A 498 -6.60 -8.58 -13.32
CA SER A 498 -6.63 -7.94 -12.00
C SER A 498 -7.32 -6.56 -12.06
N LEU A 499 -6.90 -5.71 -13.00
CA LEU A 499 -7.50 -4.39 -13.20
C LEU A 499 -8.97 -4.47 -13.64
N GLN A 500 -9.31 -5.41 -14.51
CA GLN A 500 -10.69 -5.64 -14.95
C GLN A 500 -11.58 -6.11 -13.81
N ALA A 501 -11.07 -6.97 -12.92
CA ALA A 501 -11.81 -7.40 -11.74
C ALA A 501 -12.10 -6.24 -10.78
N GLU A 502 -11.12 -5.34 -10.56
CA GLU A 502 -11.32 -4.12 -9.75
C GLU A 502 -12.42 -3.25 -10.37
N LEU A 503 -12.34 -3.01 -11.68
CA LEU A 503 -13.35 -2.20 -12.40
C LEU A 503 -14.75 -2.83 -12.33
N ALA A 504 -14.85 -4.15 -12.50
CA ALA A 504 -16.13 -4.85 -12.45
C ALA A 504 -16.78 -4.75 -11.06
N MET A 505 -15.99 -4.84 -9.98
CA MET A 505 -16.48 -4.65 -8.61
C MET A 505 -16.95 -3.21 -8.39
N GLU A 506 -16.18 -2.21 -8.84
CA GLU A 506 -16.58 -0.80 -8.79
C GLU A 506 -17.91 -0.55 -9.50
N GLN A 507 -18.11 -1.12 -10.69
CA GLN A 507 -19.34 -0.96 -11.47
C GLN A 507 -20.54 -1.70 -10.87
N SER A 508 -20.31 -2.77 -10.11
CA SER A 508 -21.39 -3.54 -9.48
C SER A 508 -22.08 -2.83 -8.30
N THR A 509 -21.48 -1.75 -7.81
CA THR A 509 -21.96 -0.95 -6.66
C THR A 509 -22.32 0.49 -7.03
N ALA A 510 -22.16 0.86 -8.30
CA ALA A 510 -22.36 2.21 -8.84
C ALA A 510 -23.83 2.58 -9.06
#